data_AF-A0A9P2IS08-F1
#
_entry.id   AF-A0A9P2IS08-F1
#
_cell.length_a   1.000
_cell.length_b   1.000
_cell.length_c   1.000
_cell.angle_alpha   90.00
_cell.angle_beta   90.00
_cell.angle_gamma   90.00
#
_symmetry.space_group_name_H-M   'P 1'
#
loop_
_entity.id
_entity.type
_entity.pdbx_description
1 polymer ?
#
loop_
_entity_poly.entity_id
_entity_poly.type
_entity_poly.pdbx_seq_one_letter_code
_entity_poly.pdbx_strand_id
1 'polypeptide(L)'
;RLAGAHDFITELKEGYNTIVGEQGVGLSGGQRQRIAIARALVTNPRILIFDEATSALDYESENIIMKNMSRICKNRTVIIIAHRLSTVKNANRIIVMDNGFISEDGTHKELISKKDSLYAYLYQLQA
;
A
#
# COMPACT_ATOMS: atom_id res chain seq x y z
N ARG A 1 1.63 -9.24 12.36
CA ARG A 1 2.77 -8.29 12.44
C ARG A 1 3.05 -7.58 11.11
N LEU A 2 3.21 -8.28 9.97
CA LEU A 2 3.51 -7.65 8.67
C LEU A 2 2.55 -6.52 8.25
N ALA A 3 1.25 -6.68 8.51
CA ALA A 3 0.25 -5.66 8.21
C ALA A 3 0.20 -4.50 9.21
N GLY A 4 1.09 -4.44 10.21
CA GLY A 4 1.02 -3.44 11.29
C GLY A 4 -0.22 -3.57 12.19
N ALA A 5 -0.94 -4.69 12.12
CA ALA A 5 -2.19 -4.89 12.85
C ALA A 5 -2.02 -5.47 14.26
N HIS A 6 -0.87 -6.09 14.55
CA HIS A 6 -0.66 -6.80 15.81
C HIS A 6 -0.77 -5.87 17.01
N ASP A 7 -0.07 -4.74 16.94
CA ASP A 7 0.12 -3.85 18.09
C ASP A 7 -1.22 -3.27 18.56
N PHE A 8 -2.03 -2.74 17.63
CA PHE A 8 -3.36 -2.24 17.99
C PHE A 8 -4.32 -3.36 18.41
N ILE A 9 -4.23 -4.56 17.81
CA ILE A 9 -5.11 -5.68 18.19
C ILE A 9 -4.81 -6.08 19.63
N THR A 10 -3.56 -6.09 20.07
CA THR A 10 -3.19 -6.42 21.45
C THR A 10 -3.59 -5.37 22.47
N GLU A 11 -3.84 -4.13 22.04
CA GLU A 11 -4.33 -3.04 22.89
C GLU A 11 -5.87 -3.06 23.04
N LEU A 12 -6.58 -3.83 22.22
CA LEU A 12 -8.03 -4.02 22.38
C LEU A 12 -8.33 -4.82 23.66
N LYS A 13 -9.48 -4.55 24.27
CA LYS A 13 -9.91 -5.14 25.55
C LYS A 13 -9.76 -6.66 25.60
N GLU A 14 -10.15 -7.35 24.54
CA GLU A 14 -10.10 -8.82 24.43
C GLU A 14 -9.02 -9.30 23.44
N GLY A 15 -8.10 -8.41 23.05
CA GLY A 15 -7.04 -8.73 22.11
C GLY A 15 -7.59 -9.22 20.75
N TYR A 16 -7.04 -10.34 20.28
CA TYR A 16 -7.50 -11.05 19.08
C TYR A 16 -8.93 -11.61 19.18
N ASN A 17 -9.46 -11.78 20.39
CA ASN A 17 -10.83 -12.26 20.63
C ASN A 17 -11.85 -11.12 20.65
N THR A 18 -11.43 -9.87 20.42
CA THR A 18 -12.33 -8.73 20.37
C THR A 18 -13.35 -8.90 19.26
N ILE A 19 -14.62 -8.93 19.64
CA ILE A 19 -15.73 -8.97 18.69
C ILE A 19 -15.81 -7.61 18.01
N VAL A 20 -15.66 -7.60 16.69
CA VAL A 20 -15.82 -6.42 15.86
C VAL A 20 -17.30 -6.34 15.44
N GLY A 21 -17.92 -5.15 15.59
CA GLY A 21 -19.31 -4.93 15.21
C GLY A 21 -19.53 -5.01 13.69
N GLU A 22 -20.79 -4.96 13.24
CA GLU A 22 -21.13 -4.97 11.81
C GLU A 22 -20.31 -3.93 11.02
N GLN A 23 -19.88 -4.30 9.82
CA GLN A 23 -19.04 -3.46 8.94
C GLN A 23 -17.74 -2.92 9.57
N GLY A 24 -17.26 -3.50 10.67
CA GLY A 24 -16.04 -3.02 11.32
C GLY A 24 -16.28 -1.88 12.31
N VAL A 25 -17.50 -1.75 12.85
CA VAL A 25 -17.81 -0.81 13.94
C VAL A 25 -16.91 -1.11 15.14
N GLY A 26 -16.28 -0.06 15.67
CA GLY A 26 -15.26 -0.14 16.73
C GLY A 26 -13.82 -0.07 16.22
N LEU A 27 -13.60 -0.05 14.90
CA LEU A 27 -12.28 0.12 14.28
C LEU A 27 -12.20 1.42 13.48
N SER A 28 -11.05 2.09 13.54
CA SER A 28 -10.73 3.20 12.64
C SER A 28 -10.60 2.73 11.19
N GLY A 29 -10.69 3.65 10.22
CA GLY A 29 -10.48 3.33 8.80
C GLY A 29 -9.13 2.63 8.56
N GLY A 30 -8.06 3.16 9.16
CA GLY A 30 -6.73 2.57 9.04
C GLY A 30 -6.58 1.21 9.74
N GLN A 31 -7.28 0.97 10.84
CA GLN A 31 -7.32 -0.36 11.47
C GLN A 31 -8.03 -1.38 10.56
N ARG A 32 -9.18 -1.02 9.97
CA ARG A 32 -9.88 -1.88 8.99
C ARG A 32 -8.99 -2.21 7.79
N GLN A 33 -8.26 -1.24 7.27
CA GLN A 33 -7.34 -1.44 6.15
C GLN A 33 -6.17 -2.35 6.52
N ARG A 34 -5.56 -2.18 7.71
CA ARG A 34 -4.53 -3.09 8.23
C ARG A 34 -5.03 -4.53 8.42
N ILE A 35 -6.29 -4.72 8.84
CA ILE A 35 -6.92 -6.06 8.88
C ILE A 35 -7.12 -6.61 7.47
N ALA A 36 -7.56 -5.78 6.51
CA ALA A 36 -7.71 -6.21 5.12
C ALA A 36 -6.38 -6.66 4.51
N ILE A 37 -5.29 -5.94 4.78
CA ILE A 37 -3.93 -6.34 4.39
C ILE A 37 -3.55 -7.65 5.10
N ALA A 38 -3.79 -7.78 6.41
CA ALA A 38 -3.51 -9.01 7.13
C ALA A 38 -4.24 -10.22 6.52
N ARG A 39 -5.51 -10.05 6.13
CA ARG A 39 -6.32 -11.06 5.44
C ARG A 39 -5.74 -11.41 4.08
N ALA A 40 -5.26 -10.43 3.31
CA ALA A 40 -4.60 -10.71 2.02
C ALA A 40 -3.28 -11.48 2.20
N LEU A 41 -2.56 -11.25 3.30
CA LEU A 41 -1.26 -11.88 3.57
C LEU A 41 -1.36 -13.26 4.21
N VAL A 42 -2.47 -13.59 4.90
CA VAL A 42 -2.60 -14.82 5.72
C VAL A 42 -2.49 -16.09 4.88
N THR A 43 -2.94 -16.04 3.63
CA THR A 43 -2.86 -17.18 2.69
C THR A 43 -1.51 -17.31 1.99
N ASN A 44 -0.56 -16.41 2.29
CA ASN A 44 0.75 -16.32 1.63
C ASN A 44 0.64 -16.39 0.09
N PRO A 45 -0.11 -15.47 -0.55
CA PRO A 45 -0.41 -15.57 -1.97
C PRO A 45 0.83 -15.34 -2.83
N ARG A 46 0.90 -16.01 -3.99
CA ARG A 46 1.97 -15.79 -4.99
C ARG A 46 1.84 -14.44 -5.70
N ILE A 47 0.60 -13.98 -5.88
CA ILE A 47 0.25 -12.71 -6.53
C ILE A 47 -0.55 -11.88 -5.54
N LEU A 48 -0.15 -10.64 -5.33
CA LEU A 48 -0.80 -9.70 -4.44
C LEU A 48 -1.12 -8.42 -5.19
N ILE A 49 -2.36 -7.96 -5.11
CA ILE A 49 -2.81 -6.71 -5.71
C ILE A 49 -3.20 -5.78 -4.58
N PHE A 50 -2.57 -4.61 -4.53
CA PHE A 50 -2.92 -3.53 -3.62
C PHE A 50 -3.59 -2.43 -4.43
N ASP A 51 -4.91 -2.35 -4.31
CA ASP A 51 -5.70 -1.29 -4.90
C ASP A 51 -5.95 -0.20 -3.85
N GLU A 52 -5.23 0.91 -3.97
CA GLU A 52 -5.28 2.02 -3.01
C GLU A 52 -5.18 1.59 -1.54
N ALA A 53 -4.42 0.53 -1.27
CA ALA A 53 -4.41 -0.12 0.04
C ALA A 53 -3.80 0.75 1.17
N THR A 54 -3.40 1.98 0.87
CA THR A 54 -2.93 2.97 1.85
C THR A 54 -3.78 4.25 1.92
N SER A 55 -4.85 4.38 1.12
CA SER A 55 -5.62 5.63 1.02
C SER A 55 -6.34 6.03 2.32
N ALA A 56 -6.78 5.04 3.11
CA ALA A 56 -7.47 5.26 4.39
C ALA A 56 -6.51 5.18 5.60
N LEU A 57 -5.19 5.15 5.37
CA LEU A 57 -4.18 5.17 6.42
C LEU A 57 -3.76 6.60 6.74
N ASP A 58 -3.59 6.85 8.03
CA ASP A 58 -2.79 7.97 8.51
C ASP A 58 -1.30 7.76 8.16
N TYR A 59 -0.53 8.85 8.24
CA TYR A 59 0.90 8.86 7.88
C TYR A 59 1.72 7.83 8.67
N GLU A 60 1.39 7.62 9.95
CA GLU A 60 2.07 6.65 10.80
C GLU A 60 1.79 5.20 10.36
N SER A 61 0.51 4.84 10.13
CA SER A 61 0.17 3.49 9.67
C SER A 61 0.70 3.22 8.26
N GLU A 62 0.69 4.21 7.38
CA GLU A 62 1.29 4.09 6.04
C GLU A 62 2.80 3.80 6.15
N ASN A 63 3.52 4.55 6.98
CA ASN A 63 4.95 4.31 7.21
C ASN A 63 5.24 2.89 7.72
N ILE A 64 4.40 2.35 8.60
CA ILE A 64 4.55 0.97 9.09
C ILE A 64 4.39 -0.03 7.94
N ILE A 65 3.37 0.15 7.09
CA ILE A 65 3.14 -0.72 5.94
C ILE A 65 4.27 -0.58 4.92
N MET A 66 4.73 0.63 4.63
CA MET A 66 5.84 0.88 3.72
C MET A 66 7.15 0.25 4.21
N LYS A 67 7.46 0.34 5.52
CA LYS A 67 8.61 -0.36 6.13
C LYS A 67 8.50 -1.88 5.95
N ASN A 68 7.30 -2.42 6.05
CA ASN A 68 7.04 -3.85 5.86
C ASN A 68 6.88 -4.26 4.39
N MET A 69 6.71 -3.32 3.46
CA MET A 69 6.42 -3.60 2.05
C MET A 69 7.53 -4.43 1.40
N SER A 70 8.79 -4.13 1.72
CA SER A 70 9.94 -4.94 1.27
C SER A 70 9.82 -6.43 1.67
N ARG A 71 9.32 -6.72 2.88
CA ARG A 71 9.08 -8.08 3.37
C ARG A 71 7.82 -8.69 2.75
N ILE A 72 6.78 -7.88 2.54
CA ILE A 72 5.54 -8.30 1.89
C ILE A 72 5.82 -8.71 0.43
N CYS A 73 6.65 -7.96 -0.29
CA CYS A 73 6.98 -8.23 -1.70
C CYS A 73 7.98 -9.37 -1.89
N LYS A 74 8.71 -9.79 -0.85
CA LYS A 74 9.73 -10.83 -0.97
C LYS A 74 9.13 -12.13 -1.50
N ASN A 75 9.67 -12.63 -2.61
CA ASN A 75 9.24 -13.87 -3.29
C ASN A 75 7.77 -13.84 -3.77
N ARG A 76 7.23 -12.66 -4.08
CA ARG A 76 5.86 -12.50 -4.59
C ARG A 76 5.82 -11.56 -5.79
N THR A 77 4.84 -11.78 -6.65
CA THR A 77 4.44 -10.77 -7.63
C THR A 77 3.49 -9.80 -6.94
N VAL A 78 3.84 -8.51 -6.93
CA VAL A 78 3.00 -7.48 -6.30
C VAL A 78 2.66 -6.42 -7.33
N ILE A 79 1.37 -6.14 -7.47
CA ILE A 79 0.83 -5.05 -8.28
C ILE A 79 0.28 -4.00 -7.30
N ILE A 80 0.72 -2.76 -7.44
CA ILE A 80 0.30 -1.66 -6.58
C ILE A 80 -0.34 -0.59 -7.46
N ILE A 81 -1.59 -0.26 -7.17
CA ILE A 81 -2.32 0.89 -7.71
C ILE A 81 -2.27 1.95 -6.63
N ALA A 82 -1.63 3.08 -6.92
CA ALA A 82 -1.37 4.10 -5.93
C ALA A 82 -1.69 5.50 -6.46
N HIS A 83 -2.38 6.27 -5.64
CA HIS A 83 -2.50 7.72 -5.78
C HIS A 83 -1.39 8.48 -5.04
N ARG A 84 -0.65 7.82 -4.13
CA ARG A 84 0.52 8.39 -3.43
C ARG A 84 1.82 7.89 -4.04
N LEU A 85 2.55 8.78 -4.70
CA LEU A 85 3.75 8.41 -5.46
C LEU A 85 4.94 7.99 -4.60
N SER A 86 4.94 8.37 -3.32
CA SER A 86 5.89 7.87 -2.32
C SER A 86 5.89 6.34 -2.19
N THR A 87 4.74 5.71 -2.42
CA THR A 87 4.57 4.24 -2.29
C THR A 87 5.18 3.46 -3.44
N VAL A 88 5.19 4.02 -4.65
CA VAL A 88 5.68 3.36 -5.87
C VAL A 88 7.15 3.65 -6.17
N LYS A 89 7.78 4.59 -5.45
CA LYS A 89 9.19 4.97 -5.65
C LYS A 89 10.16 3.78 -5.67
N ASN A 90 9.89 2.79 -4.83
CA ASN A 90 10.74 1.59 -4.67
C ASN A 90 10.29 0.41 -5.56
N ALA A 91 9.33 0.61 -6.45
CA ALA A 91 8.86 -0.44 -7.35
C ALA A 91 9.95 -0.82 -8.35
N ASN A 92 9.97 -2.10 -8.76
CA ASN A 92 10.89 -2.59 -9.79
C ASN A 92 10.55 -2.04 -11.17
N ARG A 93 9.28 -1.72 -11.41
CA ARG A 93 8.72 -1.15 -12.64
C ARG A 93 7.51 -0.30 -12.27
N ILE A 94 7.39 0.87 -12.87
CA ILE A 94 6.29 1.81 -12.73
C ILE A 94 5.65 1.96 -14.10
N ILE A 95 4.33 1.80 -14.15
CA ILE A 95 3.53 1.98 -15.36
C ILE A 95 2.63 3.18 -15.10
N VAL A 96 2.77 4.22 -15.93
CA VAL A 96 1.92 5.40 -15.89
C VAL A 96 0.79 5.19 -16.88
N MET A 97 -0.43 5.34 -16.39
CA MET A 97 -1.64 5.25 -17.19
C MET A 97 -2.17 6.66 -17.45
N ASP A 98 -2.47 6.99 -18.70
CA ASP A 98 -3.15 8.22 -19.09
C ASP A 98 -4.23 7.91 -20.14
N ASN A 99 -5.45 8.41 -19.92
CA ASN A 99 -6.60 8.21 -20.83
C ASN A 99 -6.84 6.74 -21.27
N GLY A 100 -6.57 5.78 -20.38
CA GLY A 100 -6.74 4.34 -20.66
C GLY A 100 -5.56 3.69 -21.39
N PHE A 101 -4.48 4.42 -21.66
CA PHE A 101 -3.27 3.92 -22.32
C PHE A 101 -2.06 3.97 -21.39
N ILE A 102 -1.08 3.11 -21.64
CA ILE A 102 0.23 3.19 -20.99
C ILE A 102 0.99 4.36 -21.64
N SER A 103 1.17 5.46 -20.90
CA SER A 103 1.90 6.63 -21.36
C SER A 103 3.40 6.51 -21.08
N GLU A 104 3.77 5.90 -19.95
CA GLU A 104 5.17 5.69 -19.56
C GLU A 104 5.38 4.36 -18.85
N ASP A 105 6.59 3.82 -18.99
CA ASP A 105 7.01 2.56 -18.41
C ASP A 105 8.51 2.65 -18.07
N GLY A 106 8.84 2.42 -16.80
CA GLY A 106 10.23 2.43 -16.35
C GLY A 106 10.37 2.40 -14.84
N THR A 107 11.60 2.53 -14.36
CA THR A 107 11.92 2.72 -12.95
C THR A 107 11.71 4.17 -12.53
N HIS A 108 11.57 4.42 -11.22
CA HIS A 108 11.49 5.79 -10.69
C HIS A 108 12.62 6.70 -11.22
N LYS A 109 13.86 6.18 -11.30
CA LYS A 109 15.03 6.93 -11.76
C LYS A 109 14.93 7.31 -13.23
N GLU A 110 14.49 6.38 -14.08
CA GLU A 110 14.33 6.64 -15.51
C GLU A 110 13.22 7.66 -15.75
N LEU A 111 12.07 7.46 -15.12
CA LEU A 111 10.90 8.31 -15.30
C LEU A 111 11.12 9.73 -14.77
N ILE A 112 11.75 9.90 -13.60
CA ILE A 112 12.01 11.24 -13.05
C ILE A 112 13.01 12.05 -13.89
N SER A 113 13.92 11.37 -14.60
CA SER A 113 14.95 12.02 -15.43
C SER A 113 14.47 12.37 -16.84
N LYS A 114 13.33 11.82 -17.26
CA LYS A 114 12.79 11.98 -18.60
C LYS A 114 12.18 13.38 -18.75
N LYS A 115 12.60 14.09 -19.79
CA LYS A 115 12.01 15.38 -20.17
C LYS A 115 10.53 15.18 -20.50
N ASP A 116 9.69 16.10 -20.04
CA ASP A 116 8.24 16.10 -20.25
C ASP A 116 7.54 14.83 -19.72
N SER A 117 8.10 14.20 -18.67
CA SER A 117 7.49 13.04 -18.03
C SER A 117 6.27 13.43 -17.18
N LEU A 118 5.14 12.78 -17.45
CA LEU A 118 3.93 12.84 -16.64
C LEU A 118 4.19 12.29 -15.24
N TYR A 119 4.96 11.20 -15.11
CA TYR A 119 5.38 10.71 -13.80
C TYR A 119 6.12 11.77 -13.01
N ALA A 120 7.12 12.43 -13.61
CA ALA A 120 7.90 13.46 -12.95
C ALA A 120 7.06 14.65 -12.52
N TYR A 121 6.14 15.09 -13.38
CA TYR A 121 5.17 16.14 -13.08
C TYR A 121 4.27 15.79 -11.89
N LEU A 122 3.64 14.61 -11.93
CA LEU A 122 2.78 14.15 -10.83
C LEU A 122 3.57 13.99 -9.53
N TYR A 123 4.81 13.52 -9.62
CA TYR A 123 5.70 13.36 -8.46
C TYR A 123 6.01 14.69 -7.80
N GLN A 124 6.30 15.75 -8.58
CA GLN A 124 6.56 17.08 -8.05
C GLN A 124 5.33 17.72 -7.37
N LEU A 125 4.11 17.41 -7.81
CA LEU A 125 2.89 17.91 -7.18
C LEU A 125 2.60 17.28 -5.80
N GLN A 126 3.16 16.10 -5.53
CA GLN A 126 2.95 15.34 -4.30
C GLN A 126 4.17 15.31 -3.35
N ALA A 127 5.31 15.81 -3.81
CA ALA A 127 6.58 15.79 -3.09
C ALA A 127 6.71 16.91 -2.05
#